data_AF-A0A661VD85-F1
#
_entry.id   AF-A0A661VD85-F1
#
_cell.length_a   1.000
_cell.length_b   1.000
_cell.length_c   1.000
_cell.angle_alpha   90.00
_cell.angle_beta   90.00
_cell.angle_gamma   90.00
#
_symmetry.space_group_name_H-M   'P 1'
#
loop_
_entity.id
_entity.type
_entity.pdbx_description
1 polymer ?
#
loop_
_entity_poly.entity_id
_entity_poly.type
_entity_poly.pdbx_seq_one_letter_code
_entity_poly.pdbx_strand_id
1 'polypeptide(L)'
;MQRYPFLRFAAGVLRVVGWIALVLGVIGSIGTGIVAGMMVGGATEIPVINILAGAIVTIIGIIGSFLMWLFLLAAREVFYLFIDLEQNTRSTAERITG
;
A
#
# COMPACT_ATOMS: atom_id res chain seq x y z
N MET A 1 6.57 -11.10 -30.45
CA MET A 1 5.58 -11.82 -29.60
C MET A 1 5.82 -11.45 -28.14
N GLN A 2 4.88 -10.72 -27.53
CA GLN A 2 4.99 -10.14 -26.18
C GLN A 2 4.94 -11.25 -25.11
N ARG A 3 6.08 -11.66 -24.58
CA ARG A 3 6.18 -12.85 -23.70
C ARG A 3 6.01 -12.63 -22.19
N TYR A 4 5.57 -11.44 -21.74
CA TYR A 4 5.26 -11.23 -20.32
C TYR A 4 3.91 -10.57 -20.06
N PRO A 5 2.80 -11.17 -20.52
CA PRO A 5 1.46 -10.73 -20.13
C PRO A 5 1.28 -10.78 -18.59
N PHE A 6 1.96 -11.72 -17.93
CA PHE A 6 1.87 -11.89 -16.47
C PHE A 6 2.41 -10.69 -15.68
N LEU A 7 3.54 -10.09 -16.06
CA LEU A 7 4.12 -8.94 -15.35
C LEU A 7 3.24 -7.69 -15.50
N ARG A 8 2.68 -7.45 -16.69
CA ARG A 8 1.71 -6.36 -16.92
C ARG A 8 0.42 -6.58 -16.15
N PHE A 9 -0.05 -7.81 -16.07
CA PHE A 9 -1.21 -8.18 -15.27
C PHE A 9 -0.94 -7.97 -13.77
N ALA A 10 0.19 -8.45 -13.25
CA ALA A 10 0.59 -8.27 -11.86
C ALA A 10 0.68 -6.78 -11.49
N ALA A 11 1.28 -5.95 -12.35
CA ALA A 11 1.34 -4.50 -12.16
C ALA A 11 -0.07 -3.85 -12.11
N GLY A 12 -1.02 -4.34 -12.92
CA GLY A 12 -2.41 -3.91 -12.85
C GLY A 12 -3.08 -4.32 -11.54
N VAL A 13 -2.90 -5.57 -11.13
CA VAL A 13 -3.45 -6.12 -9.87
C VAL A 13 -2.92 -5.38 -8.66
N LEU A 14 -1.62 -5.08 -8.60
CA LEU A 14 -1.01 -4.30 -7.51
C LEU A 14 -1.65 -2.93 -7.31
N ARG A 15 -2.05 -2.26 -8.40
CA ARG A 15 -2.79 -0.99 -8.30
C ARG A 15 -4.13 -1.18 -7.59
N VAL A 16 -4.90 -2.19 -8.02
CA VAL A 16 -6.23 -2.47 -7.45
C VAL A 16 -6.10 -2.90 -5.99
N VAL A 17 -5.19 -3.83 -5.71
CA VAL A 17 -4.89 -4.31 -4.34
C VAL A 17 -4.42 -3.16 -3.46
N GLY A 18 -3.58 -2.27 -3.98
CA GLY A 18 -3.18 -1.05 -3.28
C GLY A 18 -4.39 -0.26 -2.81
N TRP A 19 -5.28 0.12 -3.72
CA TRP A 19 -6.49 0.89 -3.38
C TRP A 19 -7.40 0.17 -2.38
N ILE A 20 -7.57 -1.15 -2.53
CA ILE A 20 -8.32 -1.97 -1.56
C ILE A 20 -7.66 -1.91 -0.18
N ALA A 21 -6.34 -2.08 -0.11
CA ALA A 21 -5.58 -2.01 1.14
C ALA A 21 -5.69 -0.63 1.80
N LEU A 22 -5.70 0.46 1.01
CA LEU A 22 -5.92 1.81 1.55
C LEU A 22 -7.30 1.95 2.17
N VAL A 23 -8.35 1.56 1.45
CA VAL A 23 -9.74 1.70 1.92
C VAL A 23 -9.97 0.85 3.17
N LEU A 24 -9.58 -0.43 3.13
CA LEU A 24 -9.71 -1.33 4.27
C LEU A 24 -8.84 -0.89 5.44
N GLY A 25 -7.64 -0.40 5.17
CA GLY A 25 -6.73 0.12 6.20
C GLY A 25 -7.31 1.34 6.91
N VAL A 26 -7.90 2.28 6.18
CA VAL A 26 -8.54 3.47 6.77
C VAL A 26 -9.76 3.08 7.61
N ILE A 27 -10.66 2.24 7.07
CA ILE A 27 -11.83 1.76 7.81
C ILE A 27 -11.40 0.98 9.07
N GLY A 28 -10.41 0.10 8.92
CA GLY A 28 -9.83 -0.66 10.02
C GLY A 28 -9.23 0.25 11.09
N SER A 29 -8.51 1.31 10.69
CA SER A 29 -7.86 2.25 11.61
C SER A 29 -8.87 3.06 12.42
N ILE A 30 -10.01 3.42 11.82
CA ILE A 30 -11.11 4.06 12.54
C ILE A 30 -11.70 3.09 13.57
N GLY A 31 -11.97 1.84 13.15
CA GLY A 31 -12.50 0.81 14.04
C GLY A 31 -11.58 0.52 15.22
N THR A 32 -10.28 0.31 14.97
CA THR A 32 -9.29 0.06 16.03
C THR A 32 -9.08 1.29 16.92
N GLY A 33 -9.14 2.50 16.36
CA GLY A 33 -9.08 3.74 17.13
C GLY A 33 -10.24 3.89 18.12
N ILE A 34 -11.47 3.56 17.71
CA ILE A 34 -12.65 3.57 18.60
C ILE A 34 -12.44 2.55 19.73
N VAL A 35 -12.06 1.32 19.39
CA VAL A 35 -11.81 0.27 20.40
C VAL A 35 -10.70 0.68 21.37
N ALA A 36 -9.61 1.26 20.87
CA ALA A 36 -8.51 1.74 21.70
C ALA A 36 -8.97 2.84 22.67
N GLY A 37 -9.77 3.80 22.19
CA GLY A 37 -10.33 4.85 23.06
C GLY A 37 -11.23 4.30 24.16
N MET A 38 -12.05 3.29 23.85
CA MET A 38 -12.92 2.62 24.84
C MET A 38 -12.11 1.82 25.87
N MET A 39 -11.09 1.09 25.43
CA MET A 39 -10.24 0.28 26.31
C MET A 39 -9.46 1.14 27.31
N VAL A 40 -8.89 2.26 26.84
CA VAL A 40 -8.22 3.23 27.72
C VAL A 40 -9.23 3.90 28.65
N GLY A 41 -10.45 4.17 28.18
CA GLY A 41 -11.50 4.73 29.03
C GLY A 41 -12.05 3.83 30.12
N GLY A 42 -11.95 2.51 29.95
CA GLY A 42 -12.17 1.57 31.04
C GLY A 42 -11.07 1.59 32.11
N ALA A 43 -9.86 2.02 31.76
CA ALA A 43 -8.71 2.08 32.67
C ALA A 43 -8.54 3.46 33.33
N THR A 44 -8.98 4.53 32.67
CA THR A 44 -8.90 5.90 33.18
C THR A 44 -10.24 6.62 33.02
N GLU A 45 -10.85 7.06 34.13
CA GLU A 45 -12.08 7.86 34.14
C GLU A 45 -11.86 9.32 33.64
N ILE A 46 -10.76 9.60 32.94
CA ILE A 46 -10.43 10.93 32.43
C ILE A 46 -10.82 11.01 30.94
N PRO A 47 -11.91 11.72 30.58
CA PRO A 47 -12.45 11.68 29.21
C PRO A 47 -11.46 12.14 28.13
N VAL A 48 -10.61 13.12 28.46
CA VAL A 48 -9.63 13.70 27.52
C VAL A 48 -8.57 12.67 27.10
N ILE A 49 -8.11 11.83 28.02
CA ILE A 49 -7.08 10.81 27.73
C ILE A 49 -7.63 9.75 26.78
N ASN A 50 -8.89 9.38 26.95
CA ASN A 50 -9.55 8.34 26.14
C ASN A 50 -9.70 8.78 24.68
N ILE A 51 -10.12 10.03 24.49
CA ILE A 51 -10.26 10.62 23.14
C ILE A 51 -8.88 10.73 22.47
N LEU A 52 -7.86 11.20 23.20
CA LEU A 52 -6.51 11.33 22.66
C LEU A 52 -5.92 9.97 22.27
N ALA A 53 -6.09 8.94 23.09
CA ALA A 53 -5.60 7.60 22.79
C ALA A 53 -6.23 7.04 21.52
N GLY A 54 -7.55 7.14 21.37
CA GLY A 54 -8.24 6.69 20.16
C GLY A 54 -7.83 7.49 18.91
N ALA A 55 -7.69 8.81 19.04
CA ALA A 55 -7.25 9.68 17.96
C ALA A 55 -5.83 9.34 17.48
N ILE A 56 -4.88 9.15 18.40
CA ILE A 56 -3.50 8.80 18.08
C ILE A 56 -3.43 7.47 17.33
N VAL A 57 -4.12 6.44 17.83
CA VAL A 57 -4.17 5.12 17.17
C VAL A 57 -4.77 5.22 15.78
N THR A 58 -5.86 5.99 15.62
CA THR A 58 -6.49 6.21 14.31
C THR A 58 -5.53 6.88 13.33
N ILE A 59 -4.85 7.96 13.76
CA ILE A 59 -3.93 8.73 12.92
C ILE A 59 -2.75 7.85 12.48
N ILE A 60 -2.13 7.12 13.43
CA ILE A 60 -1.02 6.21 13.12
C ILE A 60 -1.48 5.12 12.15
N GLY A 61 -2.67 4.56 12.36
CA GLY A 61 -3.24 3.55 11.47
C GLY A 61 -3.48 4.07 10.04
N ILE A 62 -4.01 5.29 9.91
CA ILE A 62 -4.22 5.94 8.60
C ILE A 62 -2.89 6.18 7.90
N ILE A 63 -1.88 6.70 8.63
CA ILE A 63 -0.53 6.91 8.08
C ILE A 63 0.06 5.57 7.62
N GLY A 64 -0.04 4.52 8.44
CA GLY A 64 0.45 3.18 8.08
C GLY A 64 -0.25 2.61 6.84
N SER A 65 -1.56 2.80 6.74
CA SER A 65 -2.36 2.38 5.58
C SER A 65 -1.96 3.11 4.30
N PHE A 66 -1.70 4.42 4.42
CA PHE A 66 -1.21 5.23 3.31
C PHE A 66 0.20 4.82 2.86
N LEU A 67 1.11 4.55 3.80
CA LEU A 67 2.46 4.07 3.48
C LEU A 67 2.41 2.68 2.81
N MET A 68 1.52 1.79 3.27
CA MET A 68 1.33 0.48 2.64
C MET A 68 0.80 0.61 1.20
N TRP A 69 -0.19 1.48 0.97
CA TRP A 69 -0.68 1.80 -0.37
C TRP A 69 0.43 2.34 -1.27
N LEU A 70 1.23 3.29 -0.76
CA LEU A 70 2.35 3.87 -1.50
C LEU A 70 3.39 2.81 -1.85
N PHE A 71 3.72 1.92 -0.92
CA PHE A 71 4.64 0.81 -1.14
C PHE A 71 4.14 -0.13 -2.25
N LEU A 72 2.86 -0.47 -2.26
CA LEU A 72 2.27 -1.32 -3.31
C LEU A 72 2.29 -0.64 -4.69
N LEU A 73 2.08 0.68 -4.74
CA LEU A 73 2.23 1.45 -5.98
C LEU A 73 3.69 1.54 -6.44
N ALA A 74 4.64 1.71 -5.52
CA ALA A 74 6.05 1.70 -5.85
C ALA A 74 6.50 0.33 -6.39
N ALA A 75 6.05 -0.76 -5.77
CA ALA A 75 6.32 -2.12 -6.24
C ALA A 75 5.78 -2.35 -7.66
N ARG A 76 4.59 -1.82 -7.98
CA ARG A 76 4.06 -1.82 -9.35
C ARG A 76 5.02 -1.14 -10.34
N GLU A 77 5.61 -0.02 -9.97
CA GLU A 77 6.52 0.72 -10.85
C GLU A 77 7.82 -0.04 -11.12
N VAL A 78 8.33 -0.75 -10.11
CA VAL A 78 9.49 -1.64 -10.25
C VAL A 78 9.24 -2.73 -11.30
N PHE A 79 8.02 -3.30 -11.35
CA PHE A 79 7.68 -4.27 -12.40
C PHE A 79 7.69 -3.66 -13.80
N TYR A 80 7.22 -2.41 -13.98
CA TYR A 80 7.33 -1.73 -15.26
C TYR A 80 8.78 -1.46 -15.65
N LEU A 81 9.61 -1.01 -14.70
CA LEU A 81 11.03 -0.79 -14.94
C LEU A 81 11.74 -2.07 -15.42
N PHE A 82 11.45 -3.23 -14.84
CA PHE A 82 12.04 -4.49 -15.30
C PHE A 82 11.61 -4.86 -16.72
N ILE A 83 10.33 -4.65 -17.06
CA ILE A 83 9.83 -4.90 -18.42
C ILE A 83 10.56 -4.01 -19.43
N ASP A 84 10.76 -2.74 -19.10
CA ASP A 84 11.40 -1.78 -20.01
C ASP A 84 12.89 -2.05 -20.16
N LEU A 85 13.56 -2.47 -19.08
CA LEU A 85 14.98 -2.83 -19.08
C LEU A 85 15.24 -4.05 -19.99
N GLU A 86 14.38 -5.07 -19.91
CA GLU A 86 14.46 -6.24 -20.80
C GLU A 86 14.29 -5.86 -22.28
N GLN A 87 13.31 -5.01 -22.58
CA GLN A 87 13.06 -4.56 -23.95
C GLN A 87 14.26 -3.80 -24.54
N ASN A 88 14.90 -2.95 -23.73
CA ASN A 88 16.07 -2.18 -24.13
C ASN A 88 17.32 -3.06 -24.33
N THR A 89 17.56 -4.04 -23.45
CA THR A 89 18.68 -4.97 -23.62
C THR A 89 18.49 -5.83 -24.87
N ARG A 90 17.26 -6.29 -25.13
CA ARG A 90 16.96 -7.12 -26.30
C ARG A 90 17.12 -6.36 -27.61
N SER A 91 16.57 -5.15 -27.72
CA SER A 91 16.71 -4.32 -28.94
C SER A 91 18.18 -4.00 -29.23
N THR A 92 18.98 -3.80 -28.18
CA THR A 92 20.42 -3.62 -28.28
C THR A 92 21.09 -4.90 -28.80
N ALA A 93 20.78 -6.06 -28.23
CA ALA A 93 21.35 -7.34 -28.69
C ALA A 93 21.00 -7.65 -30.16
N GLU A 94 19.73 -7.46 -30.56
CA GLU A 94 19.27 -7.65 -31.94
C GLU A 94 19.99 -6.69 -32.92
N ARG A 95 20.34 -5.48 -32.48
CA ARG A 95 21.05 -4.48 -33.31
C ARG A 95 22.54 -4.73 -33.45
N ILE A 96 23.15 -5.51 -32.55
CA ILE A 96 24.60 -5.83 -32.61
C ILE A 96 24.84 -7.18 -33.31
N THR A 97 23.85 -8.08 -33.30
CA THR A 97 23.95 -9.42 -33.91
C THR A 97 23.30 -9.54 -35.29
N GLY A 98 22.48 -8.57 -35.70
CA GLY A 98 21.97 -8.44 -37.07
C GLY A 98 22.79 -7.46 -37.90
#